data_AF-X0TVV7-F1
#
_entry.id   AF-X0TVV7-F1
#
_cell.length_a   1.000
_cell.length_b   1.000
_cell.length_c   1.000
_cell.angle_alpha   90.00
_cell.angle_beta   90.00
_cell.angle_gamma   90.00
#
_symmetry.space_group_name_H-M   'P 1'
#
loop_
_entity.id
_entity.type
_entity.pdbx_description
1 polymer ?
#
loop_
_entity_poly.entity_id
_entity_poly.type
_entity_poly.pdbx_seq_one_letter_code
_entity_poly.pdbx_strand_id
1 'polypeptide(L)'
;RPDVRARLDQTVSEAFDREHLQNLLEEKALARDAMDASRVQKVREEMERAEARRLQPHYIESFFIESFKHLGGTIRKRETRRYEVKHVPAPIRNRDRLIGVGEPVLQRYERVVFEKDLIAPQGQPPAAFICPGHPLLDATLDLTMERHRDLLRRGTVLVDERDPSDKSRLLFYLEHAIQDGSVTRSGERRVVSKRMLYVELDAEGNARHFQYAPYLDYRPLGPDEPNTSDILERPECAWIAKELERRAQTYAVSTVVPQHLEDVKKGRQELLEKTRAAVKDRLTKEITYWDHRAAELKLQEQSGKRNVKINSQEARRRADDLQARLEKR
;
A
#
# COMPACT_ATOMS: atom_id res chain seq x y z
N ARG A 1 -53.14 -0.52 -9.74
CA ARG A 1 -53.72 -1.68 -10.47
C ARG A 1 -52.66 -2.78 -10.52
N PRO A 2 -52.81 -3.85 -9.74
CA PRO A 2 -51.79 -4.90 -9.54
C PRO A 2 -51.60 -5.83 -10.75
N ASP A 3 -52.61 -5.97 -11.60
CA ASP A 3 -52.64 -6.95 -12.70
C ASP A 3 -51.69 -6.60 -13.86
N VAL A 4 -51.33 -5.33 -14.01
CA VAL A 4 -50.38 -4.85 -15.04
C VAL A 4 -48.92 -5.10 -14.62
N ARG A 5 -48.62 -5.06 -13.31
CA ARG A 5 -47.28 -5.38 -12.78
C ARG A 5 -46.96 -6.86 -12.93
N ALA A 6 -47.92 -7.73 -12.59
CA ALA A 6 -47.74 -9.18 -12.71
C ALA A 6 -47.46 -9.62 -14.17
N ARG A 7 -48.12 -8.96 -15.14
CA ARG A 7 -47.89 -9.25 -16.57
C ARG A 7 -46.54 -8.75 -17.08
N LEU A 8 -46.03 -7.64 -16.55
CA LEU A 8 -44.68 -7.14 -16.85
C LEU A 8 -43.59 -8.04 -16.24
N ASP A 9 -43.78 -8.50 -15.00
CA ASP A 9 -42.85 -9.41 -14.33
C ASP A 9 -42.76 -10.78 -15.02
N GLN A 10 -43.88 -11.30 -15.53
CA GLN A 10 -43.90 -12.55 -16.28
C GLN A 10 -43.20 -12.44 -17.64
N THR A 11 -43.34 -11.30 -18.33
CA THR A 11 -42.68 -11.06 -19.63
C THR A 11 -41.16 -10.84 -19.48
N VAL A 12 -40.72 -10.28 -18.36
CA VAL A 12 -39.28 -10.12 -18.04
C VAL A 12 -38.64 -11.45 -17.63
N SER A 13 -39.40 -12.37 -17.03
CA SER A 13 -38.92 -13.69 -16.63
C SER A 13 -38.66 -14.64 -17.81
N GLU A 14 -39.43 -14.52 -18.90
CA GLU A 14 -39.28 -15.39 -20.09
C GLU A 14 -38.14 -14.94 -21.03
N ALA A 15 -37.65 -13.70 -20.89
CA ALA A 15 -36.54 -13.17 -21.69
C ALA A 15 -35.14 -13.42 -21.07
N PHE A 16 -35.08 -14.01 -19.88
CA PHE A 16 -33.83 -14.28 -19.14
C PHE A 16 -33.58 -15.79 -19.04
N ASP A 17 -33.13 -16.37 -20.15
CA ASP A 17 -32.59 -17.74 -20.15
C ASP A 17 -31.28 -17.76 -19.33
N ARG A 18 -31.42 -18.24 -18.09
CA ARG A 18 -30.38 -18.24 -17.05
C ARG A 18 -29.20 -19.13 -17.42
N GLU A 19 -29.44 -20.22 -18.15
CA GLU A 19 -28.38 -21.12 -18.66
C GLU A 19 -27.62 -20.48 -19.82
N HIS A 20 -28.32 -19.78 -20.73
CA HIS A 20 -27.67 -19.06 -21.82
C HIS A 20 -26.81 -17.90 -21.30
N LEU A 21 -27.28 -17.19 -20.27
CA LEU A 21 -26.51 -16.12 -19.60
C LEU A 21 -25.34 -16.68 -18.78
N GLN A 22 -25.48 -17.85 -18.15
CA GLN A 22 -24.37 -18.54 -17.48
C GLN A 22 -23.29 -18.97 -18.48
N ASN A 23 -23.66 -19.57 -19.61
CA ASN A 23 -22.70 -19.95 -20.65
C ASN A 23 -22.02 -18.74 -21.31
N LEU A 24 -22.75 -17.64 -21.54
CA LEU A 24 -22.16 -16.38 -22.02
C LEU A 24 -21.25 -15.71 -20.98
N LEU A 25 -21.57 -15.81 -19.69
CA LEU A 25 -20.70 -15.37 -18.59
C LEU A 25 -19.44 -16.24 -18.50
N GLU A 26 -19.55 -17.56 -18.69
CA GLU A 26 -18.40 -18.47 -18.65
C GLU A 26 -17.50 -18.33 -19.89
N GLU A 27 -18.05 -18.10 -21.09
CA GLU A 27 -17.28 -17.91 -22.33
C GLU A 27 -16.72 -16.49 -22.53
N LYS A 28 -17.37 -15.44 -22.00
CA LYS A 28 -16.94 -14.03 -22.20
C LYS A 28 -16.43 -13.31 -20.95
N ALA A 29 -16.38 -13.94 -19.78
CA ALA A 29 -15.79 -13.32 -18.59
C ALA A 29 -14.25 -13.28 -18.63
N LEU A 30 -13.73 -12.23 -19.25
CA LEU A 30 -12.42 -11.66 -18.90
C LEU A 30 -12.38 -11.06 -17.48
N ALA A 31 -13.45 -11.22 -16.69
CA ALA A 31 -13.53 -10.91 -15.27
C ALA A 31 -13.97 -12.17 -14.50
N ARG A 32 -13.01 -13.01 -14.11
CA ARG A 32 -13.19 -14.00 -13.04
C ARG A 32 -13.37 -13.27 -11.71
N ASP A 33 -14.55 -12.73 -11.47
CA ASP A 33 -15.01 -12.21 -10.16
C ASP A 33 -16.14 -13.06 -9.56
N ALA A 34 -16.36 -14.28 -10.05
CA ALA A 34 -17.05 -15.31 -9.28
C ALA A 34 -16.02 -15.98 -8.35
N MET A 35 -15.98 -15.49 -7.12
CA MET A 35 -15.10 -15.85 -6.03
C MET A 35 -15.07 -17.37 -5.73
N ASP A 36 -13.98 -18.05 -6.08
CA ASP A 36 -13.60 -19.37 -5.56
C ASP A 36 -13.33 -19.24 -4.04
N ALA A 37 -14.04 -20.00 -3.20
CA ALA A 37 -13.97 -19.91 -1.74
C ALA A 37 -12.53 -20.02 -1.20
N SER A 38 -11.67 -20.81 -1.87
CA SER A 38 -10.26 -20.94 -1.51
C SER A 38 -9.45 -19.65 -1.76
N ARG A 39 -9.83 -18.87 -2.79
CA ARG A 39 -9.25 -17.56 -3.10
C ARG A 39 -9.80 -16.49 -2.16
N VAL A 40 -11.08 -16.53 -1.80
CA VAL A 40 -11.65 -15.62 -0.78
C VAL A 40 -10.93 -15.79 0.54
N GLN A 41 -10.64 -17.02 0.95
CA GLN A 41 -9.92 -17.29 2.18
C GLN A 41 -8.47 -16.80 2.11
N LYS A 42 -7.76 -17.03 1.00
CA LYS A 42 -6.41 -16.45 0.78
C LYS A 42 -6.42 -14.92 0.75
N VAL A 43 -7.38 -14.31 0.07
CA VAL A 43 -7.54 -12.84 0.02
C VAL A 43 -7.88 -12.29 1.40
N ARG A 44 -8.76 -12.97 2.14
CA ARG A 44 -9.08 -12.61 3.52
C ARG A 44 -7.87 -12.73 4.44
N GLU A 45 -7.09 -13.80 4.34
CA GLU A 45 -5.84 -13.95 5.08
C GLU A 45 -4.81 -12.89 4.68
N GLU A 46 -4.71 -12.55 3.40
CA GLU A 46 -3.83 -11.47 2.92
C GLU A 46 -4.32 -10.08 3.38
N MET A 47 -5.63 -9.86 3.41
CA MET A 47 -6.26 -8.65 3.94
C MET A 47 -6.06 -8.55 5.45
N GLU A 48 -6.28 -9.64 6.21
CA GLU A 48 -6.04 -9.72 7.64
C GLU A 48 -4.54 -9.51 7.96
N ARG A 49 -3.63 -10.09 7.16
CA ARG A 49 -2.18 -9.80 7.27
C ARG A 49 -1.85 -8.35 6.92
N ALA A 50 -2.53 -7.76 5.93
CA ALA A 50 -2.33 -6.35 5.54
C ALA A 50 -2.88 -5.39 6.60
N GLU A 51 -4.01 -5.73 7.23
CA GLU A 51 -4.59 -5.01 8.35
C GLU A 51 -3.75 -5.14 9.61
N ALA A 52 -3.25 -6.34 9.93
CA ALA A 52 -2.32 -6.55 11.04
C ALA A 52 -1.00 -5.78 10.85
N ARG A 53 -0.57 -5.56 9.60
CA ARG A 53 0.58 -4.72 9.25
C ARG A 53 0.24 -3.23 9.16
N ARG A 54 -1.04 -2.86 9.15
CA ARG A 54 -1.46 -1.47 9.04
C ARG A 54 -1.23 -0.79 10.38
N LEU A 55 -0.57 0.37 10.33
CA LEU A 55 -0.38 1.18 11.52
C LEU A 55 -1.76 1.55 12.10
N GLN A 56 -1.98 1.21 13.36
CA GLN A 56 -3.25 1.49 14.01
C GLN A 56 -3.51 3.00 14.04
N PRO A 57 -4.77 3.45 13.87
CA PRO A 57 -5.15 4.87 13.90
C PRO A 57 -4.58 5.64 15.09
N HIS A 58 -4.51 5.00 16.25
CA HIS A 58 -3.98 5.59 17.47
C HIS A 58 -2.52 6.05 17.34
N TYR A 59 -1.66 5.28 16.66
CA TYR A 59 -0.26 5.69 16.49
C TYR A 59 -0.12 6.89 15.55
N ILE A 60 -0.95 6.96 14.51
CA ILE A 60 -0.99 8.13 13.62
C ILE A 60 -1.48 9.35 14.39
N GLU A 61 -2.54 9.19 15.19
CA GLU A 61 -3.10 10.22 16.06
C GLU A 61 -2.05 10.77 17.03
N SER A 62 -1.43 9.90 17.82
CA SER A 62 -0.42 10.27 18.82
C SER A 62 0.81 10.92 18.18
N PHE A 63 1.34 10.33 17.10
CA PHE A 63 2.46 10.92 16.35
C PHE A 63 2.12 12.32 15.82
N PHE A 64 0.96 12.46 15.16
CA PHE A 64 0.56 13.70 14.53
C PHE A 64 0.35 14.79 15.57
N ILE A 65 -0.41 14.51 16.64
CA ILE A 65 -0.72 15.51 17.67
C ILE A 65 0.55 16.04 18.31
N GLU A 66 1.49 15.17 18.70
CA GLU A 66 2.74 15.60 19.34
C GLU A 66 3.66 16.31 18.35
N SER A 67 3.89 15.76 17.16
CA SER A 67 4.71 16.40 16.13
C SER A 67 4.16 17.77 15.73
N PHE A 68 2.84 17.87 15.53
CA PHE A 68 2.20 19.12 15.15
C PHE A 68 2.38 20.20 16.21
N LYS A 69 2.26 19.86 17.50
CA LYS A 69 2.56 20.78 18.61
C LYS A 69 4.02 21.23 18.61
N HIS A 70 4.98 20.31 18.43
CA HIS A 70 6.41 20.64 18.34
C HIS A 70 6.76 21.57 17.17
N LEU A 71 6.00 21.50 16.08
CA LEU A 71 6.12 22.42 14.94
C LEU A 71 5.39 23.76 15.14
N GLY A 72 4.89 24.03 16.35
CA GLY A 72 4.18 25.26 16.72
C GLY A 72 2.68 25.25 16.41
N GLY A 73 2.14 24.09 16.06
CA GLY A 73 0.72 23.92 15.75
C GLY A 73 -0.14 23.85 17.01
N THR A 74 -1.38 24.33 16.91
CA THR A 74 -2.36 24.21 18.00
C THR A 74 -3.52 23.34 17.56
N ILE A 75 -3.69 22.21 18.26
CA ILE A 75 -4.78 21.26 18.05
C ILE A 75 -5.54 21.08 19.38
N ARG A 76 -6.87 21.09 19.34
CA ARG A 76 -7.72 20.97 20.54
C ARG A 76 -8.77 19.89 20.35
N LYS A 77 -8.92 19.01 21.35
CA LYS A 77 -10.00 18.02 21.37
C LYS A 77 -11.34 18.73 21.56
N ARG A 78 -12.31 18.46 20.69
CA ARG A 78 -13.66 19.04 20.75
C ARG A 78 -14.68 17.98 21.12
N GLU A 79 -14.61 16.84 20.47
CA GLU A 79 -15.40 15.66 20.77
C GLU A 79 -14.47 14.47 21.03
N THR A 80 -15.02 13.32 21.43
CA THR A 80 -14.25 12.09 21.62
C THR A 80 -13.53 11.72 20.32
N ARG A 81 -12.19 11.76 20.36
CA ARG A 81 -11.28 11.49 19.22
C ARG A 81 -11.51 12.36 17.97
N ARG A 82 -12.14 13.53 18.14
CA ARG A 82 -12.27 14.56 17.09
C ARG A 82 -11.64 15.87 17.55
N TYR A 83 -10.84 16.47 16.69
CA TYR A 83 -10.00 17.60 17.05
C TYR A 83 -10.23 18.79 16.12
N GLU A 84 -10.06 20.00 16.63
CA GLU A 84 -10.06 21.24 15.86
C GLU A 84 -8.62 21.75 15.70
N VAL A 85 -8.25 22.14 14.48
CA VAL A 85 -6.99 22.83 14.18
C VAL A 85 -7.30 24.24 13.76
N LYS A 86 -7.19 25.19 14.70
CA LYS A 86 -7.52 26.61 14.45
C LYS A 86 -6.53 27.30 13.51
N HIS A 87 -5.26 26.91 13.59
CA HIS A 87 -4.20 27.46 12.77
C HIS A 87 -3.13 26.41 12.52
N VAL A 88 -2.81 26.20 11.24
CA VAL A 88 -1.67 25.39 10.82
C VAL A 88 -0.45 26.29 10.65
N PRO A 89 0.70 26.03 11.30
CA PRO A 89 1.90 26.86 11.19
C PRO A 89 2.39 27.07 9.75
N ALA A 90 2.99 28.23 9.48
CA ALA A 90 3.57 28.55 8.18
C ALA A 90 4.62 27.54 7.68
N PRO A 91 5.53 26.99 8.52
CA PRO A 91 6.47 25.97 8.08
C PRO A 91 5.80 24.74 7.46
N ILE A 92 4.70 24.25 8.06
CA ILE A 92 3.96 23.08 7.56
C ILE A 92 3.31 23.38 6.22
N ARG A 93 2.64 24.53 6.07
CA ARG A 93 2.03 24.94 4.80
C ARG A 93 3.07 25.16 3.70
N ASN A 94 4.23 25.72 4.05
CA ASN A 94 5.31 25.95 3.07
C ASN A 94 5.95 24.63 2.64
N ARG A 95 6.10 23.67 3.56
CA ARG A 95 6.61 22.34 3.24
C ARG A 95 5.70 21.63 2.24
N ASP A 96 4.39 21.65 2.47
CA ASP A 96 3.40 21.06 1.56
C ASP A 96 3.52 21.63 0.14
N ARG A 97 3.77 22.93 -0.04
CA ARG A 97 3.99 23.51 -1.38
C ARG A 97 5.19 22.94 -2.12
N LEU A 98 6.16 22.33 -1.41
CA LEU A 98 7.35 21.73 -2.00
C LEU A 98 7.17 20.24 -2.32
N ILE A 99 6.44 19.51 -1.46
CA ILE A 99 6.34 18.04 -1.54
C ILE A 99 4.95 17.53 -1.92
N GLY A 100 3.92 18.38 -1.85
CA GLY A 100 2.52 18.01 -2.01
C GLY A 100 2.17 17.72 -3.47
N VAL A 101 1.40 16.66 -3.68
CA VAL A 101 0.99 16.17 -5.02
C VAL A 101 -0.54 16.29 -5.22
N GLY A 102 -1.24 17.02 -4.35
CA GLY A 102 -2.70 17.07 -4.34
C GLY A 102 -3.28 18.36 -3.74
N GLU A 103 -4.39 18.22 -3.02
CA GLU A 103 -5.01 19.34 -2.33
C GLU A 103 -4.04 19.97 -1.31
N PRO A 104 -3.93 21.30 -1.26
CA PRO A 104 -2.97 21.95 -0.39
C PRO A 104 -3.40 21.92 1.08
N VAL A 105 -2.42 22.04 1.98
CA VAL A 105 -2.69 22.20 3.41
C VAL A 105 -3.49 23.48 3.68
N LEU A 106 -4.69 23.32 4.26
CA LEU A 106 -5.54 24.42 4.69
C LEU A 106 -4.91 25.21 5.86
N GLN A 107 -5.29 26.48 5.99
CA GLN A 107 -4.86 27.32 7.12
C GLN A 107 -5.48 26.86 8.45
N ARG A 108 -6.65 26.23 8.40
CA ARG A 108 -7.41 25.72 9.55
C ARG A 108 -8.25 24.53 9.13
N TYR A 109 -8.55 23.65 10.07
CA TYR A 109 -9.45 22.52 9.89
C TYR A 109 -10.50 22.57 11.00
N GLU A 110 -11.78 22.64 10.61
CA GLU A 110 -12.89 22.69 11.56
C GLU A 110 -12.93 21.43 12.43
N ARG A 111 -12.84 20.26 11.79
CA ARG A 111 -12.63 18.97 12.46
C ARG A 111 -11.61 18.12 11.73
N VAL A 112 -10.78 17.42 12.49
CA VAL A 112 -9.85 16.39 12.03
C VAL A 112 -10.03 15.13 12.86
N VAL A 113 -9.91 13.98 12.20
CA VAL A 113 -10.06 12.64 12.79
C VAL A 113 -9.03 11.68 12.22
N PHE A 114 -8.72 10.62 12.97
CA PHE A 114 -7.78 9.57 12.57
C PHE A 114 -8.46 8.23 12.31
N GLU A 115 -9.77 8.16 12.57
CA GLU A 115 -10.62 6.99 12.35
C GLU A 115 -11.71 7.29 11.34
N LYS A 116 -11.98 6.32 10.46
CA LYS A 116 -12.95 6.48 9.37
C LYS A 116 -14.37 6.67 9.87
N ASP A 117 -14.73 5.98 10.94
CA ASP A 117 -16.10 6.00 11.49
C ASP A 117 -16.46 7.36 12.11
N LEU A 118 -15.46 8.23 12.35
CA LEU A 118 -15.62 9.55 12.93
C LEU A 118 -15.61 10.70 11.91
N ILE A 119 -15.58 10.38 10.60
CA ILE A 119 -15.53 11.38 9.53
C ILE A 119 -16.81 12.23 9.51
N ALA A 120 -17.98 11.59 9.48
CA ALA A 120 -19.26 12.29 9.45
C ALA A 120 -20.33 11.57 10.30
N PRO A 121 -20.19 11.53 11.64
CA PRO A 121 -21.24 11.03 12.51
C PRO A 121 -22.52 11.85 12.35
N GLN A 122 -23.68 11.20 12.48
CA GLN A 122 -24.97 11.86 12.32
C GLN A 122 -25.10 13.06 13.28
N GLY A 123 -25.50 14.22 12.74
CA GLY A 123 -25.68 15.45 13.51
C GLY A 123 -24.40 16.20 13.86
N GLN A 124 -23.24 15.77 13.36
CA GLN A 124 -21.95 16.45 13.56
C GLN A 124 -21.38 16.97 12.23
N PRO A 125 -20.58 18.06 12.24
CA PRO A 125 -19.95 18.54 11.00
C PRO A 125 -18.97 17.50 10.45
N PRO A 126 -18.74 17.43 9.14
CA PRO A 126 -17.74 16.53 8.57
C PRO A 126 -16.32 16.89 9.06
N ALA A 127 -15.46 15.88 9.18
CA ALA A 127 -14.06 16.02 9.54
C ALA A 127 -13.13 15.61 8.41
N ALA A 128 -11.96 16.27 8.33
CA ALA A 128 -10.86 15.79 7.52
C ALA A 128 -10.26 14.52 8.13
N PHE A 129 -10.14 13.47 7.33
CA PHE A 129 -9.54 12.21 7.73
C PHE A 129 -8.02 12.28 7.55
N ILE A 130 -7.29 12.42 8.66
CA ILE A 130 -5.84 12.50 8.68
C ILE A 130 -5.27 11.08 8.67
N CYS A 131 -4.74 10.68 7.52
CA CYS A 131 -4.09 9.38 7.30
C CYS A 131 -2.87 9.55 6.39
N PRO A 132 -1.99 8.54 6.26
CA PRO A 132 -0.89 8.58 5.30
C PRO A 132 -1.38 8.98 3.91
N GLY A 133 -0.70 9.95 3.28
CA GLY A 133 -1.14 10.56 2.01
C GLY A 133 -1.96 11.83 2.17
N HIS A 134 -2.39 12.18 3.40
CA HIS A 134 -3.04 13.47 3.66
C HIS A 134 -1.97 14.57 3.76
N PRO A 135 -2.10 15.70 3.04
CA PRO A 135 -1.06 16.73 2.91
C PRO A 135 -0.60 17.29 4.27
N LEU A 136 -1.54 17.48 5.21
CA LEU A 136 -1.22 17.95 6.58
C LEU A 136 -0.33 16.96 7.35
N LEU A 137 -0.59 15.65 7.23
CA LEU A 137 0.20 14.63 7.91
C LEU A 137 1.57 14.51 7.25
N ASP A 138 1.60 14.44 5.91
CA ASP A 138 2.84 14.24 5.15
C ASP A 138 3.81 15.42 5.34
N ALA A 139 3.32 16.66 5.32
CA ALA A 139 4.15 17.84 5.61
C ALA A 139 4.65 17.90 7.06
N THR A 140 3.81 17.46 8.02
CA THR A 140 4.23 17.34 9.42
C THR A 140 5.31 16.27 9.57
N LEU A 141 5.13 15.12 8.93
CA LEU A 141 6.08 14.00 8.94
C LEU A 141 7.42 14.41 8.33
N ASP A 142 7.41 15.04 7.15
CA ASP A 142 8.63 15.43 6.46
C ASP A 142 9.45 16.45 7.28
N LEU A 143 8.79 17.44 7.89
CA LEU A 143 9.46 18.41 8.78
C LEU A 143 10.00 17.77 10.06
N THR A 144 9.24 16.87 10.68
CA THR A 144 9.71 16.13 11.86
C THR A 144 10.94 15.31 11.49
N MET A 145 10.91 14.62 10.34
CA MET A 145 12.04 13.83 9.86
C MET A 145 13.25 14.70 9.52
N GLU A 146 13.07 15.83 8.83
CA GLU A 146 14.14 16.77 8.52
C GLU A 146 14.86 17.24 9.80
N ARG A 147 14.13 17.56 10.86
CA ARG A 147 14.69 18.05 12.12
C ARG A 147 15.34 16.97 12.97
N HIS A 148 14.84 15.75 12.90
CA HIS A 148 15.15 14.70 13.88
C HIS A 148 15.78 13.45 13.29
N ARG A 149 16.12 13.43 11.99
CA ARG A 149 16.74 12.27 11.33
C ARG A 149 17.98 11.76 12.05
N ASP A 150 18.81 12.65 12.60
CA ASP A 150 20.04 12.23 13.29
C ASP A 150 19.79 11.61 14.68
N LEU A 151 18.61 11.84 15.29
CA LEU A 151 18.23 11.17 16.54
C LEU A 151 18.02 9.67 16.32
N LEU A 152 17.54 9.28 15.14
CA LEU A 152 17.35 7.88 14.77
C LEU A 152 18.65 7.08 14.80
N ARG A 153 19.80 7.73 14.53
CA ARG A 153 21.14 7.12 14.62
C ARG A 153 21.69 7.06 16.03
N ARG A 154 21.28 7.99 16.91
CA ARG A 154 21.67 7.99 18.33
C ARG A 154 20.93 6.93 19.13
N GLY A 155 19.67 6.67 18.78
CA GLY A 155 18.80 5.75 19.50
C GLY A 155 18.23 6.38 20.78
N THR A 156 17.50 5.58 21.54
CA THR A 156 16.91 5.97 22.83
C THR A 156 16.67 4.72 23.69
N VAL A 157 16.41 4.92 24.98
CA VAL A 157 16.00 3.86 25.91
C VAL A 157 14.50 3.97 26.11
N LEU A 158 13.81 2.84 25.93
CA LEU A 158 12.38 2.70 26.16
C LEU A 158 12.16 1.57 27.16
N VAL A 159 11.08 1.68 27.93
CA VAL A 159 10.71 0.69 28.94
C VAL A 159 9.53 -0.13 28.44
N ASP A 160 9.68 -1.44 28.44
CA ASP A 160 8.62 -2.40 28.18
C ASP A 160 7.96 -2.81 29.51
N GLU A 161 6.83 -2.20 29.85
CA GLU A 161 6.12 -2.50 31.10
C GLU A 161 5.50 -3.89 31.14
N ARG A 162 5.42 -4.58 30.00
CA ARG A 162 4.83 -5.92 29.90
C ARG A 162 5.84 -7.02 30.20
N ASP A 163 7.12 -6.68 30.24
CA ASP A 163 8.21 -7.59 30.54
C ASP A 163 8.68 -7.40 31.99
N PRO A 164 8.38 -8.34 32.90
CA PRO A 164 8.83 -8.25 34.28
C PRO A 164 10.31 -8.63 34.46
N SER A 165 11.02 -9.00 33.39
CA SER A 165 12.43 -9.35 33.46
C SER A 165 13.32 -8.11 33.65
N ASP A 166 14.52 -8.34 34.18
CA ASP A 166 15.60 -7.37 34.32
C ASP A 166 16.59 -7.41 33.14
N LYS A 167 16.24 -8.13 32.07
CA LYS A 167 17.12 -8.35 30.92
C LYS A 167 17.07 -7.18 29.95
N SER A 168 18.23 -6.59 29.69
CA SER A 168 18.37 -5.59 28.63
C SER A 168 18.24 -6.22 27.24
N ARG A 169 17.57 -5.52 26.33
CA ARG A 169 17.33 -5.94 24.95
C ARG A 169 17.66 -4.78 24.02
N LEU A 170 18.30 -5.05 22.89
CA LEU A 170 18.63 -4.04 21.90
C LEU A 170 17.81 -4.26 20.62
N LEU A 171 16.95 -3.30 20.30
CA LEU A 171 16.06 -3.35 19.14
C LEU A 171 16.62 -2.49 17.99
N PHE A 172 16.89 -3.14 16.87
CA PHE A 172 17.22 -2.49 15.60
C PHE A 172 16.01 -2.46 14.70
N TYR A 173 15.79 -1.35 14.01
CA TYR A 173 14.93 -1.31 12.84
C TYR A 173 15.77 -1.13 11.58
N LEU A 174 15.50 -1.93 10.57
CA LEU A 174 16.21 -1.92 9.30
C LEU A 174 15.22 -1.62 8.18
N GLU A 175 15.61 -0.71 7.30
CA GLU A 175 14.92 -0.56 6.03
C GLU A 175 15.46 -1.59 5.03
N HIS A 176 14.57 -2.39 4.44
CA HIS A 176 14.95 -3.38 3.43
C HIS A 176 14.08 -3.23 2.19
N ALA A 177 14.73 -3.02 1.05
CA ALA A 177 14.10 -2.88 -0.26
C ALA A 177 14.54 -4.02 -1.20
N ILE A 178 13.59 -4.52 -1.98
CA ILE A 178 13.83 -5.41 -3.12
C ILE A 178 13.64 -4.59 -4.39
N GLN A 179 14.61 -4.68 -5.27
CA GLN A 179 14.60 -4.04 -6.58
C GLN A 179 14.51 -5.09 -7.68
N ASP A 180 13.80 -4.77 -8.76
CA ASP A 180 13.85 -5.60 -9.97
C ASP A 180 14.88 -5.07 -10.99
N GLY A 181 15.02 -5.78 -12.10
CA GLY A 181 15.93 -5.38 -13.19
C GLY A 181 15.42 -4.21 -14.04
N SER A 182 14.22 -3.68 -13.75
CA SER A 182 13.63 -2.57 -14.48
C SER A 182 14.19 -1.25 -13.99
N VAL A 183 14.27 -0.29 -14.92
CA VAL A 183 14.75 1.06 -14.63
C VAL A 183 13.57 2.03 -14.67
N THR A 184 13.53 2.92 -13.69
CA THR A 184 12.57 4.02 -13.61
C THR A 184 12.90 5.09 -14.66
N ARG A 185 11.98 6.06 -14.88
CA ARG A 185 12.24 7.17 -15.81
C ARG A 185 13.46 8.01 -15.43
N SER A 186 13.83 8.03 -14.15
CA SER A 186 15.00 8.72 -13.60
C SER A 186 16.31 7.92 -13.71
N GLY A 187 16.30 6.70 -14.25
CA GLY A 187 17.50 5.88 -14.39
C GLY A 187 17.80 4.98 -13.17
N GLU A 188 17.01 5.04 -12.11
CA GLU A 188 17.19 4.21 -10.91
C GLU A 188 16.51 2.85 -11.04
N ARG A 189 17.03 1.83 -10.35
CA ARG A 189 16.37 0.53 -10.26
C ARG A 189 15.02 0.66 -9.55
N ARG A 190 13.99 0.05 -10.12
CA ARG A 190 12.65 0.10 -9.56
C ARG A 190 12.58 -0.74 -8.28
N VAL A 191 12.23 -0.09 -7.17
CA VAL A 191 11.86 -0.79 -5.92
C VAL A 191 10.50 -1.46 -6.12
N VAL A 192 10.45 -2.78 -5.94
CA VAL A 192 9.23 -3.60 -6.09
C VAL A 192 8.58 -3.97 -4.77
N SER A 193 9.35 -3.93 -3.68
CA SER A 193 8.87 -4.11 -2.33
C SER A 193 9.81 -3.42 -1.36
N LYS A 194 9.26 -2.84 -0.30
CA LYS A 194 10.00 -2.17 0.76
C LYS A 194 9.37 -2.55 2.09
N ARG A 195 10.17 -3.02 3.05
CA ARG A 195 9.74 -3.41 4.40
C ARG A 195 10.63 -2.76 5.45
N MET A 196 10.01 -2.39 6.56
CA MET A 196 10.73 -2.17 7.82
C MET A 196 10.85 -3.51 8.52
N LEU A 197 12.07 -3.87 8.93
CA LEU A 197 12.38 -5.07 9.69
C LEU A 197 12.75 -4.67 11.10
N TYR A 198 12.34 -5.45 12.09
CA TYR A 198 12.71 -5.25 13.49
C TYR A 198 13.49 -6.46 13.96
N VAL A 199 14.69 -6.24 14.50
CA VAL A 199 15.58 -7.29 15.02
C VAL A 199 15.96 -6.93 16.44
N GLU A 200 15.58 -7.78 17.38
CA GLU A 200 15.96 -7.69 18.77
C GLU A 200 17.15 -8.61 19.04
N LEU A 201 18.12 -8.13 19.80
CA LEU A 201 19.23 -8.89 20.35
C LEU A 201 19.14 -8.90 21.88
N ASP A 202 19.51 -10.02 22.49
CA ASP A 202 19.68 -10.14 23.95
C ASP A 202 21.17 -10.29 24.33
N ALA A 203 21.43 -10.27 25.64
CA ALA A 203 22.77 -10.40 26.21
C ALA A 203 23.44 -11.74 25.88
N GLU A 204 22.65 -12.81 25.74
CA GLU A 204 23.10 -14.14 25.34
C GLU A 204 23.44 -14.21 23.83
N GLY A 205 23.05 -13.19 23.07
CA GLY A 205 23.31 -13.05 21.65
C GLY A 205 22.28 -13.75 20.75
N ASN A 206 21.14 -14.14 21.29
CA ASN A 206 20.02 -14.57 20.47
C ASN A 206 19.48 -13.38 19.68
N ALA A 207 19.03 -13.67 18.46
CA ALA A 207 18.44 -12.67 17.59
C ALA A 207 17.01 -13.09 17.24
N ARG A 208 16.08 -12.15 17.36
CA ARG A 208 14.66 -12.38 17.06
C ARG A 208 14.13 -11.32 16.10
N HIS A 209 13.43 -11.76 15.07
CA HIS A 209 12.73 -10.87 14.14
C HIS A 209 11.27 -10.65 14.54
N PHE A 210 10.81 -9.39 14.52
CA PHE A 210 9.41 -9.02 14.67
C PHE A 210 8.82 -8.48 13.35
N GLN A 211 7.58 -8.87 13.05
CA GLN A 211 6.84 -8.40 11.87
C GLN A 211 6.13 -7.06 12.11
N TYR A 212 5.99 -6.65 13.37
CA TYR A 212 5.46 -5.35 13.79
C TYR A 212 6.54 -4.61 14.60
N ALA A 213 6.37 -3.30 14.77
CA ALA A 213 7.27 -2.47 15.57
C ALA A 213 6.97 -2.65 17.06
N PRO A 214 7.76 -3.41 17.83
CA PRO A 214 7.42 -3.66 19.22
C PRO A 214 7.59 -2.41 20.10
N TYR A 215 8.46 -1.48 19.71
CA TYR A 215 8.66 -0.22 20.43
C TYR A 215 7.43 0.68 20.52
N LEU A 216 6.41 0.44 19.69
CA LEU A 216 5.17 1.20 19.75
C LEU A 216 4.39 0.96 21.05
N ASP A 217 4.62 -0.18 21.70
CA ASP A 217 4.03 -0.53 22.99
C ASP A 217 4.91 -0.12 24.19
N TYR A 218 6.11 0.42 23.94
CA TYR A 218 7.04 0.80 25.00
C TYR A 218 6.84 2.27 25.39
N ARG A 219 7.14 2.60 26.64
CA ARG A 219 7.06 3.99 27.14
C ARG A 219 8.45 4.63 27.23
N PRO A 220 8.55 5.97 27.18
CA PRO A 220 9.79 6.66 27.53
C PRO A 220 10.14 6.45 29.02
N LEU A 221 11.39 6.77 29.37
CA LEU A 221 11.82 6.87 30.76
C LEU A 221 11.00 7.95 31.49
N GLY A 222 10.57 7.63 32.71
CA GLY A 222 9.91 8.54 33.64
C GLY A 222 10.90 9.52 34.28
N PRO A 223 10.40 10.61 34.89
CA PRO A 223 11.26 11.63 35.49
C PRO A 223 12.05 11.14 36.71
N ASP A 224 11.56 10.10 37.39
CA ASP A 224 12.17 9.52 38.59
C ASP A 224 13.06 8.30 38.27
N GLU A 225 13.17 7.92 36.99
CA GLU A 225 14.00 6.80 36.55
C GLU A 225 15.44 7.25 36.22
N PRO A 226 16.45 6.37 36.33
CA PRO A 226 17.83 6.70 35.97
C PRO A 226 17.93 7.16 34.52
N ASN A 227 18.85 8.09 34.26
CA ASN A 227 19.04 8.58 32.91
C ASN A 227 19.69 7.50 32.01
N THR A 228 19.66 7.71 30.69
CA THR A 228 20.22 6.76 29.72
C THR A 228 21.68 6.37 29.99
N SER A 229 22.53 7.33 30.39
CA SER A 229 23.94 7.06 30.67
C SER A 229 24.08 6.15 31.89
N ASP A 230 23.35 6.43 32.97
CA ASP A 230 23.37 5.62 34.20
C ASP A 230 22.90 4.19 33.94
N ILE A 231 21.93 4.00 33.03
CA ILE A 231 21.43 2.67 32.63
C ILE A 231 22.51 1.91 31.85
N LEU A 232 23.15 2.56 30.88
CA LEU A 232 24.16 1.93 30.02
C LEU A 232 25.46 1.59 30.78
N GLU A 233 25.76 2.29 31.87
CA GLU A 233 26.91 2.00 32.75
C GLU A 233 26.69 0.75 33.63
N ARG A 234 25.48 0.22 33.69
CA ARG A 234 25.19 -0.97 34.51
C ARG A 234 25.82 -2.24 33.94
N PRO A 235 26.26 -3.20 34.79
CA PRO A 235 26.86 -4.46 34.34
C PRO A 235 25.98 -5.25 33.36
N GLU A 236 24.66 -5.21 33.53
CA GLU A 236 23.66 -5.87 32.68
C GLU A 236 23.61 -5.29 31.26
N CYS A 237 24.16 -4.09 31.05
CA CYS A 237 24.27 -3.44 29.74
C CYS A 237 25.68 -3.51 29.14
N ALA A 238 26.66 -4.11 29.84
CA ALA A 238 28.06 -4.14 29.39
C ALA A 238 28.27 -4.85 28.03
N TRP A 239 27.32 -5.69 27.61
CA TRP A 239 27.34 -6.37 26.31
C TRP A 239 26.94 -5.46 25.14
N ILE A 240 26.36 -4.29 25.41
CA ILE A 240 25.88 -3.33 24.40
C ILE A 240 27.08 -2.57 23.81
N ALA A 241 27.67 -3.14 22.75
CA ALA A 241 28.84 -2.63 22.05
C ALA A 241 28.56 -2.26 20.58
N LYS A 242 29.52 -1.58 19.92
CA LYS A 242 29.35 -1.04 18.56
C LYS A 242 29.14 -2.11 17.49
N GLU A 243 29.60 -3.34 17.71
CA GLU A 243 29.57 -4.43 16.75
C GLU A 243 28.17 -5.05 16.55
N LEU A 244 27.21 -4.69 17.41
CA LEU A 244 25.86 -5.26 17.41
C LEU A 244 25.04 -4.87 16.18
N GLU A 245 25.25 -3.68 15.60
CA GLU A 245 24.58 -3.27 14.35
C GLU A 245 24.90 -4.25 13.20
N ARG A 246 26.18 -4.62 13.06
CA ARG A 246 26.62 -5.59 12.05
C ARG A 246 26.00 -6.97 12.29
N ARG A 247 25.86 -7.39 13.56
CA ARG A 247 25.22 -8.66 13.93
C ARG A 247 23.74 -8.66 13.55
N ALA A 248 23.00 -7.61 13.89
CA ALA A 248 21.59 -7.45 13.52
C ALA A 248 21.40 -7.44 11.99
N GLN A 249 22.27 -6.73 11.26
CA GLN A 249 22.25 -6.71 9.81
C GLN A 249 22.54 -8.11 9.22
N THR A 250 23.52 -8.82 9.76
CA THR A 250 23.89 -10.17 9.29
C THR A 250 22.72 -11.14 9.48
N TYR A 251 22.09 -11.12 10.65
CA TYR A 251 20.89 -11.90 10.94
C TYR A 251 19.71 -11.55 9.99
N ALA A 252 19.46 -10.26 9.77
CA ALA A 252 18.42 -9.82 8.86
C ALA A 252 18.67 -10.36 7.44
N VAL A 253 19.91 -10.26 6.94
CA VAL A 253 20.29 -10.74 5.60
C VAL A 253 20.21 -12.26 5.47
N SER A 254 20.63 -13.02 6.49
CA SER A 254 20.68 -14.48 6.42
C SER A 254 19.33 -15.15 6.68
N THR A 255 18.46 -14.56 7.49
CA THR A 255 17.22 -15.20 7.96
C THR A 255 15.96 -14.50 7.44
N VAL A 256 15.92 -13.16 7.46
CA VAL A 256 14.68 -12.40 7.20
C VAL A 256 14.52 -12.05 5.73
N VAL A 257 15.60 -11.61 5.09
CA VAL A 257 15.62 -11.20 3.67
C VAL A 257 15.24 -12.33 2.71
N PRO A 258 15.72 -13.58 2.85
CA PRO A 258 15.35 -14.67 1.93
C PRO A 258 13.85 -14.93 1.91
N GLN A 259 13.19 -14.92 3.07
CA GLN A 259 11.74 -15.08 3.16
C GLN A 259 11.01 -13.93 2.46
N HIS A 260 11.43 -12.68 2.67
CA HIS A 260 10.85 -11.54 1.96
C HIS A 260 11.01 -11.66 0.44
N LEU A 261 12.18 -12.09 -0.03
CA LEU A 261 12.43 -12.29 -1.45
C LEU A 261 11.49 -13.34 -2.04
N GLU A 262 11.30 -14.46 -1.36
CA GLU A 262 10.41 -15.52 -1.83
C GLU A 262 8.95 -15.07 -1.86
N ASP A 263 8.47 -14.35 -0.84
CA ASP A 263 7.13 -13.76 -0.82
C ASP A 263 6.88 -12.87 -2.04
N VAL A 264 7.84 -11.98 -2.36
CA VAL A 264 7.73 -11.03 -3.46
C VAL A 264 7.83 -11.75 -4.80
N LYS A 265 8.74 -12.70 -4.93
CA LYS A 265 8.94 -13.48 -6.15
C LYS A 265 7.67 -14.26 -6.50
N LYS A 266 7.08 -14.96 -5.55
CA LYS A 266 5.85 -15.73 -5.75
C LYS A 266 4.69 -14.85 -6.24
N GLY A 267 4.38 -13.77 -5.52
CA GLY A 267 3.29 -12.88 -5.90
C GLY A 267 3.52 -12.20 -7.26
N ARG A 268 4.77 -11.85 -7.58
CA ARG A 268 5.12 -11.23 -8.87
C ARG A 268 5.05 -12.21 -10.03
N GLN A 269 5.52 -13.44 -9.86
CA GLN A 269 5.45 -14.47 -10.89
C GLN A 269 3.99 -14.78 -11.26
N GLU A 270 3.11 -14.93 -10.27
CA GLU A 270 1.68 -15.15 -10.50
C GLU A 270 1.04 -14.00 -11.29
N LEU A 271 1.34 -12.74 -10.92
CA LEU A 271 0.85 -11.57 -11.64
C LEU A 271 1.39 -11.47 -13.07
N LEU A 272 2.67 -11.79 -13.26
CA LEU A 272 3.32 -11.77 -14.57
C LEU A 272 2.71 -12.79 -15.51
N GLU A 273 2.48 -14.03 -15.06
CA GLU A 273 1.83 -15.06 -15.88
C GLU A 273 0.38 -14.67 -16.22
N LYS A 274 -0.39 -14.15 -15.26
CA LYS A 274 -1.75 -13.64 -15.52
C LYS A 274 -1.75 -12.51 -16.55
N THR A 275 -0.82 -11.57 -16.42
CA THR A 275 -0.68 -10.44 -17.34
C THR A 275 -0.26 -10.93 -18.74
N ARG A 276 0.70 -11.85 -18.82
CA ARG A 276 1.14 -12.46 -20.08
C ARG A 276 -0.01 -13.16 -20.78
N ALA A 277 -0.79 -13.98 -20.05
CA ALA A 277 -1.95 -14.67 -20.60
C ALA A 277 -3.01 -13.69 -21.14
N ALA A 278 -3.34 -12.64 -20.37
CA ALA A 278 -4.32 -11.63 -20.80
C ALA A 278 -3.83 -10.82 -22.03
N VAL A 279 -2.54 -10.49 -22.09
CA VAL A 279 -1.95 -9.81 -23.25
C VAL A 279 -2.00 -10.71 -24.48
N LYS A 280 -1.64 -12.00 -24.35
CA LYS A 280 -1.70 -12.96 -25.47
C LYS A 280 -3.13 -13.14 -25.96
N ASP A 281 -4.09 -13.40 -25.06
CA ASP A 281 -5.51 -13.53 -25.41
C ASP A 281 -6.05 -12.30 -26.15
N ARG A 282 -5.77 -11.10 -25.64
CA ARG A 282 -6.18 -9.86 -26.30
C ARG A 282 -5.54 -9.69 -27.67
N LEU A 283 -4.23 -9.91 -27.80
CA LEU A 283 -3.54 -9.80 -29.08
C LEU A 283 -4.10 -10.81 -30.09
N THR A 284 -4.29 -12.06 -29.69
CA THR A 284 -4.88 -13.10 -30.55
C THR A 284 -6.28 -12.70 -31.02
N LYS A 285 -7.15 -12.22 -30.13
CA LYS A 285 -8.50 -11.73 -30.50
C LYS A 285 -8.44 -10.55 -31.47
N GLU A 286 -7.55 -9.58 -31.24
CA GLU A 286 -7.36 -8.43 -32.13
C GLU A 286 -6.80 -8.86 -33.51
N ILE A 287 -5.86 -9.81 -33.56
CA ILE A 287 -5.33 -10.39 -34.81
C ILE A 287 -6.46 -11.08 -35.58
N THR A 288 -7.22 -11.98 -34.95
CA THR A 288 -8.34 -12.68 -35.59
C THR A 288 -9.39 -11.71 -36.11
N TYR A 289 -9.70 -10.65 -35.36
CA TYR A 289 -10.62 -9.60 -35.80
C TYR A 289 -10.11 -8.88 -37.06
N TRP A 290 -8.85 -8.45 -37.07
CA TRP A 290 -8.28 -7.74 -38.23
C TRP A 290 -8.11 -8.64 -39.44
N ASP A 291 -7.81 -9.92 -39.26
CA ASP A 291 -7.74 -10.92 -40.33
C ASP A 291 -9.11 -11.16 -40.97
N HIS A 292 -10.15 -11.37 -40.15
CA HIS A 292 -11.52 -11.50 -40.64
C HIS A 292 -11.95 -10.24 -41.40
N ARG A 293 -11.66 -9.06 -40.83
CA ARG A 293 -12.00 -7.77 -41.43
C ARG A 293 -11.27 -7.54 -42.76
N ALA A 294 -10.01 -7.95 -42.86
CA ALA A 294 -9.26 -7.86 -44.11
C ALA A 294 -9.88 -8.74 -45.21
N ALA A 295 -10.32 -9.96 -44.87
CA ALA A 295 -11.00 -10.86 -45.80
C ALA A 295 -12.35 -10.29 -46.29
N GLU A 296 -13.17 -9.75 -45.38
CA GLU A 296 -14.43 -9.07 -45.73
C GLU A 296 -14.21 -7.89 -46.67
N LEU A 297 -13.24 -7.02 -46.36
CA LEU A 297 -12.92 -5.85 -47.18
C LEU A 297 -12.43 -6.26 -48.57
N LYS A 298 -11.63 -7.33 -48.66
CA LYS A 298 -11.15 -7.86 -49.94
C LYS A 298 -12.30 -8.33 -50.83
N LEU A 299 -13.29 -9.02 -50.25
CA LEU A 299 -14.50 -9.45 -50.97
C LEU A 299 -15.34 -8.24 -51.43
N GLN A 300 -15.50 -7.22 -50.57
CA GLN A 300 -16.23 -6.00 -50.91
C GLN A 300 -15.54 -5.20 -52.04
N GLU A 301 -14.22 -5.09 -51.98
CA GLU A 301 -13.39 -4.46 -53.03
C GLU A 301 -13.52 -5.21 -54.36
N GLN A 302 -13.49 -6.55 -54.35
CA GLN A 302 -13.70 -7.38 -55.53
C GLN A 302 -15.13 -7.23 -56.11
N SER A 303 -16.13 -6.98 -55.25
CA SER A 303 -17.51 -6.71 -55.65
C SER A 303 -17.78 -5.26 -56.11
N GLY A 304 -16.73 -4.43 -56.21
CA GLY A 304 -16.83 -3.04 -56.70
C GLY A 304 -17.29 -2.02 -55.66
N LYS A 305 -17.53 -2.42 -54.39
CA LYS A 305 -17.91 -1.52 -53.30
C LYS A 305 -16.66 -1.02 -52.58
N ARG A 306 -16.05 0.07 -53.07
CA ARG A 306 -14.91 0.72 -52.40
C ARG A 306 -15.38 1.52 -51.18
N ASN A 307 -15.11 1.00 -49.98
CA ASN A 307 -15.28 1.73 -48.73
C ASN A 307 -14.09 2.68 -48.48
N VAL A 308 -14.34 3.89 -47.96
CA VAL A 308 -13.37 5.01 -48.00
C VAL A 308 -12.48 5.14 -46.74
N LYS A 309 -12.67 4.34 -45.68
CA LYS A 309 -11.94 4.54 -44.40
C LYS A 309 -10.70 3.67 -44.18
N ILE A 310 -10.70 2.40 -44.59
CA ILE A 310 -9.57 1.45 -44.47
C ILE A 310 -9.71 0.43 -45.60
N ASN A 311 -8.63 0.14 -46.33
CA ASN A 311 -8.62 -0.89 -47.39
C ASN A 311 -8.19 -2.28 -46.84
N SER A 312 -8.39 -3.33 -47.62
CA SER A 312 -8.06 -4.70 -47.21
C SER A 312 -6.57 -4.91 -46.86
N GLN A 313 -5.66 -4.23 -47.55
CA GLN A 313 -4.22 -4.29 -47.32
C GLN A 313 -3.81 -3.65 -45.98
N GLU A 314 -4.39 -2.49 -45.63
CA GLU A 314 -4.15 -1.80 -44.37
C GLU A 314 -4.67 -2.61 -43.17
N ALA A 315 -5.83 -3.25 -43.31
CA ALA A 315 -6.37 -4.14 -42.29
C ALA A 315 -5.45 -5.37 -42.09
N ARG A 316 -4.94 -5.96 -43.18
CA ARG A 316 -4.00 -7.08 -43.11
C ARG A 316 -2.68 -6.68 -42.46
N ARG A 317 -2.14 -5.52 -42.83
CA ARG A 317 -0.90 -4.99 -42.23
C ARG A 317 -1.03 -4.81 -40.72
N ARG A 318 -2.20 -4.38 -40.22
CA ARG A 318 -2.46 -4.29 -38.77
C ARG A 318 -2.44 -5.65 -38.09
N ALA A 319 -3.01 -6.69 -38.72
CA ALA A 319 -2.93 -8.06 -38.20
C ALA A 319 -1.48 -8.54 -38.14
N ASP A 320 -0.70 -8.34 -39.21
CA ASP A 320 0.71 -8.72 -39.28
C ASP A 320 1.57 -7.97 -38.23
N ASP A 321 1.32 -6.67 -38.01
CA ASP A 321 1.98 -5.87 -36.97
C ASP A 321 1.67 -6.39 -35.56
N LEU A 322 0.43 -6.82 -35.31
CA LEU A 322 0.02 -7.42 -34.04
C LEU A 322 0.62 -8.83 -33.86
N GLN A 323 0.73 -9.62 -34.94
CA GLN A 323 1.42 -10.91 -34.96
C GLN A 323 2.89 -10.76 -34.57
N ALA A 324 3.60 -9.81 -35.19
CA ALA A 324 4.99 -9.51 -34.86
C ALA A 324 5.17 -9.02 -33.42
N ARG A 325 4.17 -8.32 -32.86
CA ARG A 325 4.16 -7.95 -31.43
C ARG A 325 3.95 -9.15 -30.52
N LEU A 326 3.12 -10.11 -30.91
CA LEU A 326 2.89 -11.34 -30.16
C LEU A 326 4.15 -12.20 -30.10
N GLU A 327 4.89 -12.33 -31.19
CA GLU A 327 6.15 -13.08 -31.27
C GLU A 327 7.26 -12.52 -30.36
N LYS A 328 7.24 -11.20 -30.11
CA LYS A 328 8.19 -10.52 -29.22
C LYS A 328 7.87 -10.63 -27.72
N ARG A 329 6.79 -11.32 -27.32
CA ARG A 329 6.26 -11.37 -25.93
C ARG A 329 6.30 -12.76 -25.31
#